data_AF-A0A2V9WH46-F1
#
_entry.id   AF-A0A2V9WH46-F1
#
_cell.length_a   1.000
_cell.length_b   1.000
_cell.length_c   1.000
_cell.angle_alpha   90.00
_cell.angle_beta   90.00
_cell.angle_gamma   90.00
#
_symmetry.space_group_name_H-M   'P 1'
#
loop_
_entity.id
_entity.type
_entity.pdbx_description
1 polymer ?
#
loop_
_entity_poly.entity_id
_entity_poly.type
_entity_poly.pdbx_seq_one_letter_code
_entity_poly.pdbx_strand_id
1 'polypeptide(L)' 'MLLSAHVEFEIVCESVNGSAAISKTAELQPDVILLDISLPDMNGLEAARQMKSAAPSAEIFC' A
#
# COMPACT_ATOMS: atom_id res chain seq x y z
N MET A 1 11.25 -7.28 -1.00
CA MET A 1 11.55 -8.63 -1.56
C MET A 1 11.17 -9.78 -0.60
N LEU A 2 9.97 -9.75 0.02
CA LEU A 2 9.42 -10.87 0.82
C LEU A 2 8.25 -11.57 0.09
N LEU A 3 7.59 -10.85 -0.82
CA LEU A 3 6.44 -11.33 -1.60
C LEU A 3 6.83 -11.98 -2.94
N SER A 4 8.01 -11.68 -3.50
CA SER A 4 8.46 -12.21 -4.80
C SER A 4 8.71 -13.73 -4.82
N ALA A 5 8.67 -14.39 -3.65
CA ALA A 5 8.87 -15.82 -3.52
C ALA A 5 7.58 -16.65 -3.73
N HIS A 6 6.42 -16.00 -3.84
CA HIS A 6 5.12 -16.65 -4.01
C HIS A 6 4.51 -16.28 -5.37
N VAL A 7 4.36 -17.27 -6.25
CA VAL A 7 3.78 -17.13 -7.61
C VAL A 7 2.38 -16.53 -7.64
N GLU A 8 1.68 -16.52 -6.51
CA GLU A 8 0.31 -16.04 -6.38
C GLU A 8 0.20 -14.53 -6.20
N PHE A 9 1.31 -13.83 -5.93
CA PHE A 9 1.31 -12.38 -5.73
C PHE A 9 2.18 -11.67 -6.78
N GLU A 10 1.59 -10.70 -7.47
CA GLU A 10 2.31 -9.77 -8.33
C GLU A 10 2.58 -8.47 -7.56
N ILE A 11 3.85 -8.06 -7.48
CA ILE A 11 4.22 -6.78 -6.87
C ILE A 11 4.01 -5.69 -7.92
N VAL A 12 2.88 -5.00 -7.86
CA VAL A 12 2.54 -3.91 -8.79
C VAL A 12 3.22 -2.58 -8.44
N CYS A 13 3.66 -2.40 -7.19
CA CYS A 13 4.34 -1.19 -6.73
C CYS A 13 5.14 -1.42 -5.45
N GLU A 14 6.26 -0.71 -5.30
CA GLU A 14 6.96 -0.50 -4.03
C GLU A 14 7.10 1.00 -3.79
N SER A 15 6.93 1.46 -2.55
CA SER A 15 7.09 2.87 -2.18
C SER A 15 7.79 2.98 -0.83
N VAL A 16 8.60 4.03 -0.69
CA VAL A 16 9.36 4.33 0.55
C VAL A 16 8.73 5.43 1.39
N ASN A 17 7.63 6.02 0.93
CA ASN A 17 6.89 7.07 1.64
C ASN A 17 5.38 6.92 1.40
N GLY A 18 4.58 7.44 2.33
CA GLY A 18 3.12 7.31 2.32
C GLY A 18 2.45 8.09 1.22
N SER A 19 2.93 9.29 0.92
CA SER A 19 2.34 10.17 -0.11
C SER A 19 2.40 9.57 -1.52
N ALA A 20 3.56 9.01 -1.90
CA ALA A 20 3.69 8.30 -3.18
C ALA A 20 2.89 7.00 -3.17
N ALA A 21 2.84 6.29 -2.04
CA ALA A 21 2.07 5.06 -1.91
C ALA A 21 0.56 5.32 -2.09
N ILE A 22 -0.01 6.36 -1.47
CA ILE A 22 -1.42 6.75 -1.64
C ILE A 22 -1.73 7.06 -3.10
N SER A 23 -0.85 7.82 -3.76
CA SER A 23 -1.02 8.17 -5.17
C SER A 23 -1.01 6.94 -6.07
N LYS A 24 -0.10 6.00 -5.80
CA LYS A 24 0.00 4.73 -6.55
C LYS A 24 -1.14 3.77 -6.26
N THR A 25 -1.67 3.75 -5.04
CA THR A 25 -2.87 2.97 -4.70
C THR A 25 -4.06 3.41 -5.53
N ALA A 26 -4.26 4.73 -5.69
CA ALA A 26 -5.34 5.26 -6.52
C ALA A 26 -5.20 4.88 -8.00
N GLU A 27 -3.97 4.90 -8.52
CA GLU A 27 -3.65 4.59 -9.92
C GLU A 27 -3.75 3.10 -10.23
N LEU A 28 -3.19 2.25 -9.37
CA LEU A 28 -2.98 0.83 -9.64
C LEU A 28 -4.09 -0.07 -9.09
N GLN A 29 -4.92 0.44 -8.18
CA GLN A 29 -6.04 -0.30 -7.55
C GLN A 29 -5.62 -1.71 -7.08
N PRO A 30 -4.60 -1.84 -6.22
CA PRO A 30 -4.12 -3.15 -5.76
C PRO A 30 -5.15 -3.86 -4.89
N ASP A 31 -5.13 -5.20 -4.88
CA ASP A 31 -5.98 -6.01 -4.00
C ASP A 31 -5.47 -6.06 -2.56
N VAL A 32 -4.15 -5.99 -2.38
CA VAL A 32 -3.49 -6.07 -1.06
C VAL A 32 -2.43 -5.00 -0.93
N ILE A 33 -2.41 -4.33 0.21
CA ILE A 33 -1.40 -3.32 0.57
C ILE A 33 -0.74 -3.76 1.87
N LEU A 34 0.58 -3.91 1.83
CA LEU A 34 1.41 -4.02 3.02
C LEU A 34 2.01 -2.66 3.33
N LEU A 35 1.69 -2.11 4.50
CA LEU A 35 2.01 -0.76 4.89
C LEU A 35 2.77 -0.78 6.21
N ASP A 36 3.84 -0.01 6.32
CA ASP A 36 4.48 0.19 7.62
C ASP A 36 3.71 1.27 8.41
N ILE A 37 3.54 1.07 9.71
CA ILE A 37 2.98 2.08 10.61
C ILE A 37 3.91 3.31 10.71
N SER A 38 5.22 3.07 10.66
CA SER A 38 6.28 4.07 10.80
C SER A 38 6.77 4.55 9.43
N LEU A 39 5.91 5.26 8.70
CA LEU A 39 6.32 5.95 7.49
C LEU A 39 7.10 7.24 7.81
N PRO A 40 8.09 7.63 6.97
CA PRO A 40 8.94 8.80 7.23
C PRO A 40 8.20 10.14 7.10
N ASP A 41 7.15 10.20 6.28
CA ASP A 41 6.43 11.44 5.93
C ASP A 41 5.05 11.57 6.56
N MET A 42 4.47 10.48 7.07
CA MET A 42 3.13 10.49 7.69
C MET A 42 2.90 9.31 8.62
N ASN A 43 1.77 9.32 9.32
CA ASN A 43 1.33 8.18 10.11
C ASN A 43 0.74 7.08 9.20
N GLY A 44 1.21 5.83 9.34
CA GLY A 44 0.72 4.71 8.52
C GLY A 44 -0.78 4.42 8.65
N LEU A 45 -1.40 4.69 9.80
CA LEU A 45 -2.86 4.53 9.95
C LEU A 45 -3.65 5.58 9.16
N GLU A 46 -3.12 6.80 9.07
CA GLU A 46 -3.73 7.85 8.26
C GLU A 46 -3.56 7.56 6.77
N ALA A 47 -2.37 7.06 6.38
CA ALA A 47 -2.13 6.56 5.03
C ALA A 47 -3.10 5.42 4.67
N ALA A 48 -3.30 4.45 5.58
CA ALA A 48 -4.23 3.34 5.38
C ALA A 48 -5.67 3.83 5.14
N ARG A 49 -6.14 4.85 5.88
CA ARG A 49 -7.47 5.44 5.67
C ARG A 49 -7.61 6.06 4.28
N GLN A 50 -6.61 6.83 3.85
CA GLN A 50 -6.62 7.47 2.53
C GLN A 50 -6.55 6.42 1.41
N MET A 51 -5.70 5.40 1.57
CA MET A 51 -5.60 4.27 0.65
C MET A 51 -6.91 3.48 0.56
N LYS A 52 -7.60 3.24 1.68
CA LYS A 52 -8.89 2.53 1.68
C LYS A 52 -9.99 3.33 1.00
N SER A 53 -9.94 4.67 1.07
CA SER A 53 -10.84 5.54 0.30
C SER A 53 -10.54 5.48 -1.20
N ALA A 54 -9.25 5.47 -1.56
CA ALA A 54 -8.80 5.43 -2.95
C ALA A 54 -8.99 4.06 -3.63
N ALA A 55 -8.87 2.97 -2.87
CA ALA A 55 -9.07 1.59 -3.30
C ALA A 55 -9.94 0.85 -2.27
N PRO A 56 -11.29 0.99 -2.34
CA PRO A 56 -12.21 0.40 -1.35
C PRO A 56 -12.13 -1.12 -1.23
N SER A 57 -11.76 -1.82 -2.32
CA SER A 57 -11.59 -3.27 -2.35
C SER A 57 -10.26 -3.76 -1.78
N ALA A 58 -9.26 -2.89 -1.62
CA ALA A 58 -7.94 -3.27 -1.15
C ALA A 58 -7.96 -3.70 0.32
N GLU A 59 -7.38 -4.86 0.65
CA GLU A 59 -7.08 -5.25 2.03
C GLU A 59 -5.75 -4.64 2.47
N ILE A 60 -5.74 -4.02 3.66
CA ILE A 60 -4.58 -3.26 4.16
C ILE A 60 -4.06 -3.92 5.43
N PHE A 61 -2.78 -4.29 5.41
CA PHE A 61 -2.05 -4.86 6.54
C PHE A 61 -0.99 -3.86 7.01
N CYS A 62 -1.09 -3.45 8.28
CA CYS A 62 -0.20 -2.50 8.96
C CYS A 62 0.74 -3.21 9.94
#